data_AF-A0A6N7Z3P0-F1
#
_entry.id   AF-A0A6N7Z3P0-F1
#
_cell.length_a   1.000
_cell.length_b   1.000
_cell.length_c   1.000
_cell.angle_alpha   90.00
_cell.angle_beta   90.00
_cell.angle_gamma   90.00
#
_symmetry.space_group_name_H-M   'P 1'
#
loop_
_entity.id
_entity.type
_entity.pdbx_description
1 polymer ?
#
loop_
_entity_poly.entity_id
_entity_poly.type
_entity_poly.pdbx_seq_one_letter_code
_entity_poly.pdbx_strand_id
1 'polypeptide(L)'
;MRRESVSVRVGGGCLVVVSAGILGFGLVTALVPTSGDALLYRADGLASIGVGLFGGLIAVLPFRRLERWAWFALWFYPLFWAAHLIFSLPPGKDHIHQVVFIVLSLAGLLAPAREFFAARAR
;
A
#
# COMPACT_ATOMS: atom_id res chain seq x y z
N MET A 1 7.10 5.60 26.03
CA MET A 1 6.84 5.68 24.57
C MET A 1 7.84 6.65 23.96
N ARG A 2 8.79 6.18 23.13
CA ARG A 2 9.71 7.06 22.39
C ARG A 2 8.89 7.86 21.37
N ARG A 3 9.00 9.18 21.33
CA ARG A 3 8.31 9.98 20.30
C ARG A 3 8.79 9.53 18.93
N GLU A 4 7.85 9.03 18.13
CA GLU A 4 8.08 8.65 16.74
C GLU A 4 8.51 9.90 15.93
N SER A 5 9.51 9.75 15.05
CA SER A 5 9.93 10.82 14.14
C SER A 5 8.73 11.28 13.31
N VAL A 6 8.61 12.58 13.08
CA VAL A 6 7.55 13.15 12.23
C VAL A 6 7.57 12.48 10.85
N SER A 7 8.76 12.17 10.32
CA SER A 7 8.91 11.50 9.04
C SER A 7 8.28 10.10 9.01
N VAL A 8 8.47 9.31 10.07
CA VAL A 8 7.91 7.95 10.19
C VAL A 8 6.39 8.02 10.35
N ARG A 9 5.88 9.01 11.09
CA ARG A 9 4.44 9.23 11.25
C ARG A 9 3.77 9.59 9.92
N VAL A 10 4.35 10.56 9.19
CA VAL A 10 3.86 10.99 7.89
C VAL A 10 3.96 9.85 6.88
N GLY A 11 5.12 9.20 6.79
CA GLY A 11 5.35 8.11 5.84
C GLY A 11 4.43 6.91 6.09
N GLY A 12 4.30 6.50 7.35
CA GLY A 12 3.36 5.45 7.76
C GLY A 12 1.90 5.86 7.51
N GLY A 13 1.56 7.15 7.67
CA GLY A 13 0.24 7.69 7.32
C GLY A 13 -0.08 7.53 5.84
N CYS A 14 0.84 7.89 4.94
CA CYS A 14 0.67 7.70 3.50
C CYS A 14 0.42 6.23 3.13
N LEU A 15 1.20 5.31 3.72
CA LEU A 15 1.05 3.87 3.46
C LEU A 15 -0.29 3.34 3.97
N VAL A 16 -0.75 3.79 5.14
CA VAL A 16 -2.07 3.44 5.67
C VAL A 16 -3.19 3.94 4.76
N VAL A 17 -3.07 5.14 4.18
CA VAL A 17 -4.04 5.65 3.21
C VAL A 17 -4.10 4.77 1.96
N VAL A 18 -2.94 4.34 1.44
CA VAL A 18 -2.87 3.41 0.30
C VAL A 18 -3.54 2.08 0.65
N SER A 19 -3.22 1.50 1.82
CA SER A 19 -3.85 0.27 2.32
C SER A 19 -5.37 0.40 2.44
N ALA A 20 -5.86 1.51 2.98
CA ALA A 20 -7.28 1.78 3.10
C ALA A 20 -7.97 1.91 1.75
N GLY A 21 -7.33 2.55 0.77
CA GLY A 21 -7.82 2.65 -0.61
C GLY A 21 -7.94 1.28 -1.28
N ILE A 22 -6.91 0.44 -1.16
CA ILE A 22 -6.92 -0.94 -1.69
C ILE A 22 -8.03 -1.77 -1.02
N LEU A 23 -8.16 -1.67 0.31
CA LEU A 23 -9.18 -2.38 1.06
C LEU A 23 -10.60 -1.95 0.66
N GLY A 24 -10.83 -0.64 0.55
CA GLY A 24 -12.10 -0.07 0.10
C GLY A 24 -12.47 -0.54 -1.30
N PHE A 25 -11.51 -0.51 -2.23
CA PHE A 25 -11.69 -1.07 -3.58
C PHE A 25 -12.05 -2.56 -3.50
N GLY A 26 -11.31 -3.36 -2.73
CA GLY A 26 -11.58 -4.77 -2.59
C GLY A 26 -12.97 -5.10 -2.04
N LEU A 27 -13.43 -4.33 -1.04
CA LEU A 27 -14.81 -4.46 -0.51
C LEU A 27 -15.86 -4.15 -1.57
N VAL A 28 -15.70 -3.05 -2.32
CA VAL A 28 -16.63 -2.68 -3.39
C VAL A 28 -16.68 -3.77 -4.45
N THR A 29 -15.52 -4.23 -4.93
CA THR A 29 -15.40 -5.24 -5.98
C THR A 29 -15.96 -6.60 -5.54
N ALA A 30 -15.84 -6.96 -4.25
CA ALA A 30 -16.36 -8.22 -3.72
C ALA A 30 -17.88 -8.23 -3.49
N LEU A 31 -18.47 -7.07 -3.16
CA LEU A 31 -19.85 -6.97 -2.68
C LEU A 31 -20.82 -6.39 -3.71
N VAL A 32 -20.36 -5.53 -4.62
CA VAL A 32 -21.22 -4.89 -5.62
C VAL A 32 -21.51 -5.88 -6.76
N PRO A 33 -22.78 -6.11 -7.12
CA PRO A 33 -23.13 -6.96 -8.25
C PRO A 33 -22.53 -6.41 -9.56
N THR A 34 -21.85 -7.26 -10.31
CA THR A 34 -21.31 -6.93 -11.63
C THR A 34 -22.01 -7.74 -12.71
N SER A 35 -22.10 -7.20 -13.92
CA SER A 35 -22.69 -7.88 -15.08
C SER A 35 -21.75 -8.91 -15.73
N GLY A 36 -20.53 -9.08 -15.19
CA GLY A 36 -19.49 -9.97 -15.69
C GLY A 36 -19.34 -11.24 -14.85
N ASP A 37 -18.17 -11.87 -14.92
CA ASP A 37 -17.87 -13.08 -14.14
C ASP A 37 -17.81 -12.78 -12.63
N ALA A 38 -18.93 -12.99 -11.94
CA ALA A 38 -19.07 -12.68 -10.54
C ALA A 38 -18.06 -13.40 -9.62
N LEU A 39 -17.56 -14.58 -10.02
CA LEU A 39 -16.59 -15.31 -9.21
C LEU A 39 -15.21 -14.65 -9.31
N LEU A 40 -14.80 -14.24 -10.51
CA LEU A 40 -13.54 -13.52 -10.71
C LEU A 40 -13.53 -12.19 -9.93
N TYR A 41 -14.59 -11.39 -10.02
CA TYR A 41 -14.70 -10.13 -9.27
C TYR A 41 -14.62 -10.34 -7.75
N ARG A 42 -15.25 -11.40 -7.23
CA ARG A 42 -15.16 -11.74 -5.80
C ARG A 42 -13.76 -12.18 -5.39
N ALA A 43 -13.09 -12.97 -6.22
CA ALA A 43 -11.73 -13.41 -5.97
C ALA A 43 -10.75 -12.22 -5.97
N ASP A 44 -10.85 -11.33 -6.95
CA ASP A 44 -10.04 -10.11 -7.05
C ASP A 44 -10.32 -9.15 -5.88
N GLY A 45 -11.60 -9.01 -5.51
CA GLY A 45 -12.02 -8.24 -4.36
C GLY A 45 -11.43 -8.79 -3.05
N LEU A 46 -11.51 -10.11 -2.85
CA LEU A 46 -10.94 -10.77 -1.66
C LEU A 46 -9.42 -10.66 -1.61
N ALA A 47 -8.74 -10.83 -2.75
CA ALA A 47 -7.29 -10.63 -2.86
C ALA A 47 -6.90 -9.19 -2.50
N SER A 48 -7.65 -8.20 -3.02
CA SER A 48 -7.43 -6.78 -2.72
C SER A 48 -7.64 -6.48 -1.24
N ILE A 49 -8.70 -7.02 -0.62
CA ILE A 49 -8.92 -6.90 0.84
C ILE A 49 -7.71 -7.43 1.61
N GLY A 50 -7.19 -8.61 1.25
CA GLY A 50 -5.99 -9.18 1.85
C GLY A 50 -4.77 -8.27 1.72
N VAL A 51 -4.49 -7.77 0.51
CA VAL A 51 -3.36 -6.86 0.24
C VAL A 51 -3.47 -5.55 1.05
N GLY A 52 -4.68 -4.98 1.12
CA GLY A 52 -4.96 -3.79 1.93
C GLY A 52 -4.75 -4.05 3.42
N LEU A 53 -5.33 -5.13 3.96
CA LEU A 53 -5.22 -5.49 5.38
C LEU A 53 -3.78 -5.79 5.79
N PHE A 54 -3.08 -6.69 5.07
CA PHE A 54 -1.73 -7.09 5.45
C PHE A 54 -0.73 -5.95 5.30
N GLY A 55 -0.76 -5.20 4.19
CA GLY A 55 0.13 -4.06 4.07
C GLY A 55 -0.20 -2.94 5.08
N GLY A 56 -1.47 -2.77 5.45
CA GLY A 56 -1.89 -1.85 6.52
C GLY A 56 -1.33 -2.28 7.90
N LEU A 57 -1.41 -3.57 8.22
CA LEU A 57 -0.82 -4.13 9.45
C LEU A 57 0.70 -3.93 9.47
N ILE A 58 1.37 -4.17 8.35
CA ILE A 58 2.82 -3.93 8.20
C ILE A 58 3.14 -2.43 8.38
N ALA A 59 2.35 -1.53 7.81
CA ALA A 59 2.53 -0.08 7.93
C ALA A 59 2.29 0.43 9.37
N VAL A 60 1.37 -0.17 10.13
CA VAL A 60 1.03 0.27 11.48
C VAL A 60 1.99 -0.28 12.53
N LEU A 61 2.43 -1.53 12.38
CA LEU A 61 3.19 -2.25 13.41
C LEU A 61 4.70 -2.27 13.12
N PRO A 62 5.23 -3.14 12.23
CA PRO A 62 6.69 -3.27 12.04
C PRO A 62 7.31 -2.05 11.35
N PHE A 63 6.58 -1.36 10.46
CA PHE A 63 7.10 -0.12 9.86
C PHE A 63 7.32 0.98 10.89
N ARG A 64 6.38 1.18 11.82
CA ARG A 64 6.54 2.14 12.94
C ARG A 64 7.63 1.76 13.93
N ARG A 65 7.94 0.46 14.00
CA ARG A 65 9.07 -0.08 14.77
C ARG A 65 10.40 0.02 14.03
N LEU A 66 10.42 0.60 12.82
CA LEU A 66 11.59 0.71 11.95
C LEU A 66 12.21 -0.65 11.59
N GLU A 67 11.37 -1.70 11.53
CA GLU A 67 11.82 -3.02 11.11
C GLU A 67 12.08 -3.02 9.60
N ARG A 68 13.35 -3.20 9.20
CA ARG A 68 13.77 -3.01 7.80
C ARG A 68 13.04 -3.91 6.81
N TRP A 69 12.68 -5.13 7.20
CA TRP A 69 11.93 -6.03 6.33
C TRP A 69 10.56 -5.43 5.95
N ALA A 70 9.93 -4.65 6.84
CA ALA A 70 8.66 -3.98 6.56
C ALA A 70 8.83 -2.90 5.49
N TRP A 71 9.93 -2.14 5.54
CA TRP A 71 10.27 -1.17 4.50
C TRP A 71 10.41 -1.86 3.14
N PHE A 72 11.13 -2.98 3.07
CA PHE A 72 11.27 -3.76 1.83
C PHE A 72 9.95 -4.41 1.38
N ALA A 73 9.15 -4.97 2.28
CA ALA A 73 7.88 -5.59 1.95
C ALA A 73 6.89 -4.57 1.36
N LEU A 74 6.84 -3.35 1.91
CA LEU A 74 5.93 -2.30 1.48
C LEU A 74 6.31 -1.67 0.13
N TRP A 75 7.51 -1.94 -0.42
CA TRP A 75 7.81 -1.66 -1.84
C TRP A 75 6.92 -2.43 -2.81
N PHE A 76 6.22 -3.47 -2.33
CA PHE A 76 5.17 -4.11 -3.11
C PHE A 76 4.14 -3.10 -3.63
N TYR A 77 3.70 -2.12 -2.83
CA TYR A 77 2.67 -1.16 -3.26
C TYR A 77 3.06 -0.33 -4.49
N PRO A 78 4.16 0.45 -4.50
CA PRO A 78 4.51 1.25 -5.67
C PRO A 78 4.86 0.37 -6.87
N LEU A 79 5.48 -0.80 -6.67
CA LEU A 79 5.81 -1.71 -7.77
C LEU A 79 4.55 -2.34 -8.39
N PHE A 80 3.60 -2.77 -7.56
CA PHE A 80 2.33 -3.33 -8.00
C PHE A 80 1.55 -2.32 -8.85
N TRP A 81 1.41 -1.08 -8.37
CA TRP A 81 0.69 -0.03 -9.09
C TRP A 81 1.44 0.45 -10.34
N ALA A 82 2.78 0.51 -10.30
CA ALA A 82 3.58 0.80 -11.48
C ALA A 82 3.41 -0.26 -12.57
N ALA A 83 3.38 -1.55 -12.20
CA ALA A 83 3.11 -2.62 -13.15
C ALA A 83 1.72 -2.46 -13.81
N HIS A 84 0.70 -2.12 -13.02
CA HIS A 84 -0.64 -1.87 -13.56
C HIS A 84 -0.67 -0.68 -14.53
N LEU A 85 0.04 0.39 -14.22
CA LEU A 85 0.14 1.57 -15.06
C LEU A 85 0.91 1.30 -16.36
N ILE A 86 2.09 0.67 -16.28
CA ILE A 86 2.98 0.42 -17.41
C ILE A 86 2.38 -0.60 -18.37
N PHE A 87 1.78 -1.67 -17.84
CA PHE A 87 1.24 -2.77 -18.65
C PHE A 87 -0.26 -2.64 -18.93
N SER A 88 -0.89 -1.52 -18.52
CA SER A 88 -2.33 -1.29 -18.70
C SER A 88 -3.20 -2.42 -18.17
N LEU A 89 -2.84 -2.97 -16.99
CA LEU A 89 -3.57 -4.07 -16.38
C LEU A 89 -4.87 -3.57 -15.72
N PRO A 90 -5.95 -4.37 -15.69
CA PRO A 90 -7.13 -4.09 -14.86
C PRO A 90 -6.73 -3.84 -13.40
N PRO A 91 -7.36 -2.91 -12.68
CA PRO A 91 -8.75 -2.50 -12.86
C PRO A 91 -8.86 -1.03 -13.31
N GLY A 92 -9.10 -0.80 -14.60
CA GLY A 92 -9.68 0.46 -15.06
C GLY A 92 -8.95 1.15 -16.21
N LYS A 93 -9.72 1.98 -16.92
CA LYS A 93 -9.27 2.89 -17.99
C LYS A 93 -8.85 4.27 -17.45
N ASP A 94 -9.03 4.49 -16.15
CA ASP A 94 -8.64 5.72 -15.44
C ASP A 94 -7.38 5.43 -14.62
N HIS A 95 -6.29 6.11 -14.95
CA HIS A 95 -4.97 5.88 -14.37
C HIS A 95 -4.67 6.77 -13.17
N ILE A 96 -5.54 7.73 -12.83
CA ILE A 96 -5.27 8.73 -11.79
C ILE A 96 -5.04 8.06 -10.44
N HIS A 97 -5.87 7.08 -10.07
CA HIS A 97 -5.73 6.38 -8.79
C HIS A 97 -4.42 5.58 -8.69
N GLN A 98 -3.95 4.99 -9.81
CA GLN A 98 -2.68 4.27 -9.86
C GLN A 98 -1.50 5.23 -9.59
N VAL A 99 -1.50 6.39 -10.24
CA VAL A 99 -0.47 7.43 -10.03
C VAL A 99 -0.50 7.93 -8.59
N VAL A 100 -1.68 8.23 -8.04
CA VAL A 100 -1.82 8.69 -6.64
C VAL A 100 -1.27 7.65 -5.66
N PHE A 101 -1.58 6.37 -5.83
CA PHE A 101 -1.06 5.31 -4.96
C PHE A 101 0.45 5.11 -5.10
N ILE A 102 1.02 5.24 -6.31
CA ILE A 102 2.47 5.23 -6.50
C ILE A 102 3.11 6.38 -5.73
N VAL A 103 2.64 7.61 -5.91
CA VAL A 103 3.20 8.80 -5.27
C VAL A 103 3.11 8.72 -3.75
N LEU A 104 1.94 8.35 -3.21
CA LEU A 104 1.74 8.18 -1.76
C LEU A 104 2.65 7.08 -1.20
N SER A 105 2.81 5.97 -1.90
CA SER A 105 3.67 4.88 -1.44
C SER A 105 5.15 5.27 -1.46
N LEU A 106 5.61 5.94 -2.52
CA LEU A 106 6.97 6.45 -2.62
C LEU A 106 7.25 7.49 -1.54
N ALA A 107 6.35 8.45 -1.33
CA ALA A 107 6.46 9.41 -0.22
C ALA A 107 6.50 8.68 1.13
N GLY A 108 5.66 7.66 1.28
CA GLY A 108 5.59 6.78 2.44
C GLY A 108 6.90 6.09 2.80
N LEU A 109 7.58 5.55 1.79
CA LEU A 109 8.82 4.78 1.94
C LEU A 109 10.07 5.66 2.00
N LEU A 110 10.13 6.72 1.19
CA LEU A 110 11.31 7.54 1.02
C LEU A 110 11.48 8.57 2.14
N ALA A 111 10.39 9.12 2.69
CA ALA A 111 10.47 10.10 3.77
C ALA A 111 11.25 9.56 4.99
N PRO A 112 10.92 8.38 5.56
CA PRO A 112 11.63 7.85 6.72
C PRO A 112 12.87 7.00 6.36
N ALA A 113 13.34 7.01 5.11
CA ALA A 113 14.41 6.11 4.67
C ALA A 113 15.69 6.26 5.52
N ARG A 114 16.04 7.49 5.91
CA ARG A 114 17.21 7.74 6.77
C ARG A 114 17.05 7.07 8.13
N GLU A 115 15.87 7.11 8.74
CA GLU A 115 15.60 6.47 10.03
C GLU A 115 15.74 4.95 9.98
N PHE A 116 15.31 4.29 8.89
CA PHE A 116 15.47 2.84 8.72
C PHE A 116 16.94 2.40 8.60
N PHE A 117 17.81 3.24 8.03
CA PHE A 117 19.19 2.90 7.73
C PHE A 117 20.25 3.53 8.66
N ALA A 118 19.90 4.58 9.42
CA ALA A 118 20.80 5.23 10.38
C ALA A 118 21.23 4.31 11.55
N ALA A 119 20.47 3.26 11.85
CA ALA A 119 20.74 2.33 12.96
C ALA A 119 21.98 1.43 12.79
N ARG A 120 22.77 1.57 11.71
CA ARG A 120 24.03 0.80 11.49
C ARG A 120 25.30 1.64 11.56
N ALA A 121 25.21 2.91 11.97
CA ALA A 121 26.38 3.77 12.17
C ALA A 121 26.79 3.92 13.65
N ARG A 122 26.43 2.95 14.51
CA ARG A 122 26.91 2.85 15.89
C ARG A 122 27.41 1.44 16.14
#